data_AF-A0A3N2I9U0-F1
#
_entry.id   AF-A0A3N2I9U0-F1
#
_cell.length_a   1.000
_cell.length_b   1.000
_cell.length_c   1.000
_cell.angle_alpha   90.00
_cell.angle_beta   90.00
_cell.angle_gamma   90.00
#
_symmetry.space_group_name_H-M   'P 1'
#
loop_
_entity.id
_entity.type
_entity.pdbx_description
1 polymer ?
#
loop_
_entity_poly.entity_id
_entity_poly.type
_entity_poly.pdbx_seq_one_letter_code
_entity_poly.pdbx_strand_id
1 'polypeptide(L)'
;MKRIHYSDDVIVTGDAIAEALMDYARELAMSGRSDSVDVPAVDQQGAGQRIQVLLGPASQMVTSESLWSGPEIVDDDLVADLRARLGGISAPRPRSTPEASDVSPDLDGEAFRPHDFDPHQG
;
A
#
# COMPACT_ATOMS: atom_id res chain seq x y z
N MET A 1 -4.07 3.25 24.42
CA MET A 1 -3.24 4.27 23.72
C MET A 1 -1.93 3.68 23.19
N LYS A 2 -1.64 3.92 21.90
CA LYS A 2 -0.34 3.59 21.28
C LYS A 2 0.51 4.82 21.07
N ARG A 3 1.82 4.60 21.12
CA ARG A 3 2.84 5.55 20.69
C ARG A 3 3.30 5.19 19.28
N ILE A 4 3.17 6.14 18.36
CA ILE A 4 3.63 6.02 16.96
C ILE A 4 4.92 6.83 16.81
N HIS A 5 5.94 6.20 16.25
CA HIS A 5 7.15 6.85 15.76
C HIS A 5 7.03 6.98 14.25
N TYR A 6 7.15 8.21 13.76
CA TYR A 6 7.08 8.51 12.34
C TYR A 6 8.14 9.56 12.03
N SER A 7 9.14 9.20 11.21
CA SER A 7 10.32 10.04 10.97
C SER A 7 11.00 10.45 12.29
N ASP A 8 11.17 11.75 12.55
CA ASP A 8 11.76 12.28 13.79
C ASP A 8 10.71 12.58 14.88
N ASP A 9 9.42 12.36 14.58
CA ASP A 9 8.32 12.68 15.49
C ASP A 9 7.79 11.45 16.22
N VAL A 10 7.35 11.71 17.46
CA VAL A 10 6.73 10.71 18.33
C VAL A 10 5.42 11.27 18.86
N ILE A 11 4.35 10.52 18.63
CA ILE A 11 2.99 10.93 18.96
C ILE A 11 2.30 9.81 19.74
N VAL A 12 1.30 10.17 20.55
CA VAL A 12 0.47 9.20 21.25
C VAL A 12 -0.97 9.34 20.76
N THR A 13 -1.57 8.26 20.27
CA THR A 13 -2.95 8.25 19.77
C THR A 13 -3.70 7.01 20.26
N GLY A 14 -5.00 6.96 19.95
CA GLY A 14 -5.86 5.86 20.32
C GLY A 14 -5.41 4.53 19.72
N ASP A 15 -5.68 3.42 20.41
CA ASP A 15 -5.30 2.08 19.97
C ASP A 15 -5.94 1.73 18.62
N ALA A 16 -7.25 1.97 18.50
CA ALA A 16 -7.99 1.72 17.26
C ALA A 16 -7.50 2.61 16.10
N ILE A 17 -7.10 3.84 16.39
CA ILE A 17 -6.56 4.79 15.40
C ILE A 17 -5.19 4.32 14.93
N ALA A 18 -4.30 3.95 15.85
CA ALA A 18 -2.97 3.46 15.52
C ALA A 18 -3.00 2.17 14.71
N GLU A 19 -3.89 1.23 15.06
CA GLU A 19 -4.09 -0.01 14.30
C GLU A 19 -4.58 0.28 12.87
N ALA A 20 -5.62 1.10 12.72
CA ALA A 20 -6.14 1.48 11.41
C ALA A 20 -5.10 2.21 10.54
N LEU A 21 -4.28 3.08 11.13
CA LEU A 21 -3.18 3.75 10.43
C LEU A 21 -2.11 2.77 9.95
N MET A 22 -1.74 1.78 10.76
CA MET A 22 -0.73 0.78 10.40
C MET A 22 -1.21 -0.09 9.23
N ASP A 23 -2.46 -0.55 9.27
CA ASP A 23 -3.05 -1.33 8.18
C ASP A 23 -3.13 -0.51 6.89
N TYR A 24 -3.55 0.76 7.00
CA TYR A 24 -3.63 1.65 5.85
C TYR A 24 -2.26 1.97 5.24
N ALA A 25 -1.26 2.29 6.07
CA ALA A 25 0.12 2.55 5.65
C ALA A 25 0.73 1.33 4.94
N ARG A 26 0.49 0.12 5.47
CA ARG A 26 0.95 -1.13 4.85
C ARG A 26 0.38 -1.29 3.43
N GLU A 27 -0.91 -1.07 3.25
CA GLU A 27 -1.54 -1.25 1.94
C GLU A 27 -1.13 -0.17 0.93
N LEU A 28 -0.94 1.07 1.39
CA LEU A 28 -0.35 2.14 0.59
C LEU A 28 1.06 1.75 0.10
N ALA A 29 1.89 1.20 1.00
CA ALA A 29 3.22 0.74 0.64
C ALA A 29 3.18 -0.40 -0.38
N MET A 30 2.31 -1.40 -0.20
CA MET A 30 2.16 -2.52 -1.12
C MET A 30 1.62 -2.11 -2.49
N SER A 31 0.77 -1.08 -2.55
CA SER A 31 0.20 -0.55 -3.79
C SER A 31 1.05 0.54 -4.46
N GLY A 32 2.19 0.93 -3.87
CA GLY A 32 3.05 1.99 -4.39
C GLY A 32 2.42 3.38 -4.36
N ARG A 33 1.48 3.62 -3.43
CA ARG A 33 0.71 4.86 -3.29
C ARG A 33 1.08 5.61 -2.02
N SER A 34 0.74 6.89 -1.97
CA SER A 34 0.82 7.71 -0.78
C SER A 34 -0.48 8.46 -0.51
N ASP A 35 -0.77 8.76 0.76
CA ASP A 35 -1.91 9.59 1.19
C ASP A 35 -1.54 10.37 2.47
N SER A 36 -2.26 11.46 2.75
CA SER A 36 -2.13 12.25 3.97
C SER A 36 -3.35 12.05 4.87
N VAL A 37 -3.11 11.84 6.16
CA VAL A 37 -4.15 11.56 7.15
C VAL A 37 -4.03 12.51 8.33
N ASP A 38 -5.14 13.12 8.73
CA ASP A 38 -5.21 13.96 9.94
C ASP A 38 -5.60 13.11 11.15
N VAL A 39 -4.71 13.05 12.13
CA VAL A 39 -4.80 12.14 13.28
C VAL A 39 -4.92 12.96 14.58
N PRO A 40 -5.92 12.70 15.44
CA PRO A 40 -5.92 13.25 16.78
C PRO A 40 -4.84 12.55 17.61
N ALA A 41 -3.96 13.33 18.23
CA ALA A 41 -2.85 12.83 18.99
C ALA A 41 -2.59 13.72 20.21
N VAL A 42 -1.81 13.19 21.13
CA VAL A 42 -1.22 13.93 22.24
C VAL A 42 0.27 14.06 22.02
N ASP A 43 0.78 15.28 22.21
CA ASP A 43 2.21 15.57 22.13
C ASP A 43 2.97 15.17 23.41
N GLN A 44 4.28 15.39 23.43
CA GLN A 44 5.13 15.06 24.59
C GLN A 44 4.79 15.89 25.85
N GLN A 45 4.10 17.02 25.70
CA GLN A 45 3.67 17.86 26.81
C GLN A 45 2.27 17.52 27.31
N GLY A 46 1.60 16.57 26.66
CA GLY A 46 0.27 16.13 27.04
C GLY A 46 -0.86 16.95 26.44
N ALA A 47 -0.57 17.87 25.52
CA ALA A 47 -1.58 18.66 24.85
C ALA A 47 -2.19 17.85 23.68
N GLY A 48 -3.52 17.80 23.64
CA GLY A 48 -4.24 17.25 22.50
C GLY A 48 -4.11 18.15 21.28
N GLN A 49 -3.77 17.56 20.14
CA GLN A 49 -3.63 18.24 18.86
C GLN A 49 -4.10 17.35 17.71
N ARG A 50 -4.37 17.96 16.55
CA ARG A 50 -4.49 17.23 15.28
C ARG A 50 -3.20 17.42 14.50
N ILE A 51 -2.63 16.32 14.06
CA ILE A 51 -1.42 16.30 13.23
C ILE A 51 -1.76 15.73 11.86
N GLN A 52 -1.04 16.14 10.84
CA GLN A 52 -1.14 15.54 9.52
C GLN A 52 0.05 14.63 9.27
N VAL A 53 -0.20 13.36 8.96
CA VAL A 53 0.82 12.35 8.69
C VAL A 53 0.76 11.99 7.21
N LEU A 54 1.89 12.10 6.51
CA LEU A 54 2.04 11.59 5.14
C LEU A 54 2.41 10.10 5.22
N LEU A 55 1.66 9.23 4.57
CA LEU A 55 1.92 7.80 4.51
C LEU A 55 2.29 7.43 3.07
N GLY A 56 3.35 6.63 2.89
CA GLY A 56 3.77 6.15 1.58
C GLY A 56 4.74 4.98 1.65
N PRO A 57 5.23 4.47 0.50
CA PRO A 57 6.01 3.23 0.46
C PRO A 57 7.37 3.32 1.14
N ALA A 58 7.92 4.54 1.24
CA ALA A 58 9.18 4.80 1.93
C ALA A 58 8.99 5.22 3.41
N SER A 59 7.74 5.38 3.86
CA SER A 59 7.44 5.78 5.22
C SER A 59 7.80 4.65 6.19
N GLN A 60 8.59 4.98 7.22
CA GLN A 60 8.87 4.07 8.32
C GLN A 60 7.98 4.45 9.50
N MET A 61 7.18 3.49 9.97
CA MET A 61 6.29 3.68 11.11
C MET A 61 6.48 2.55 12.12
N VAL A 62 6.61 2.90 13.39
CA VAL A 62 6.72 1.93 14.49
C VAL A 62 5.71 2.26 15.57
N THR A 63 4.96 1.26 16.02
CA THR A 63 4.01 1.39 17.13
C THR A 63 4.53 0.68 18.38
N SER A 64 4.28 1.27 19.55
CA SER A 64 4.57 0.66 20.85
C SER A 64 3.49 1.05 21.87
N GLU A 65 3.42 0.32 22.99
CA GLU A 65 2.59 0.75 24.12
C GLU A 65 3.02 2.13 24.62
N SER A 66 2.05 2.96 25.00
CA SER A 66 2.30 4.24 25.64
C SER A 66 2.11 4.12 27.15
N LEU A 67 2.97 4.80 27.93
CA LEU A 67 2.79 4.96 29.38
C LEU A 67 1.88 6.16 29.74
N TRP A 68 1.26 6.77 28.74
CA TRP A 68 0.32 7.88 28.91
C TRP A 68 -0.91 7.46 29.72
N SER A 69 -1.24 8.24 30.75
CA SER A 69 -2.32 7.93 31.71
C SER A 69 -3.60 8.76 31.52
N GLY A 70 -3.68 9.56 30.46
CA GLY A 70 -4.90 10.32 30.14
C GLY A 70 -6.00 9.44 29.54
N PRO A 71 -7.19 10.02 29.27
CA PRO A 71 -8.27 9.28 28.61
C PRO A 71 -7.87 8.80 27.21
N GLU A 72 -8.46 7.68 26.78
CA GLU A 72 -8.28 7.15 25.44
C GLU A 72 -8.76 8.16 24.39
N ILE A 73 -7.97 8.37 23.34
CA ILE A 73 -8.38 9.20 22.20
C ILE A 73 -9.20 8.32 21.26
N VAL A 74 -10.48 8.64 21.13
CA VAL A 74 -11.43 7.91 20.28
C VAL A 74 -11.89 8.83 19.15
N ASP A 75 -11.80 8.34 17.92
CA ASP A 75 -12.28 8.99 16.69
C ASP A 75 -12.78 7.88 15.75
N ASP A 76 -14.00 7.41 16.02
CA ASP A 76 -14.60 6.28 15.29
C ASP A 76 -14.84 6.61 13.81
N ASP A 77 -15.12 7.88 13.50
CA ASP A 77 -15.31 8.36 12.14
C ASP A 77 -14.01 8.27 11.33
N LEU A 78 -12.87 8.69 11.92
CA LEU A 78 -11.55 8.52 11.30
C LEU A 78 -11.22 7.03 11.07
N VAL A 79 -11.48 6.19 12.07
CA VAL A 79 -11.23 4.75 11.96
C VAL A 79 -12.08 4.13 10.84
N ALA A 80 -13.35 4.51 10.73
CA ALA A 80 -14.24 4.05 9.68
C ALA A 80 -13.78 4.54 8.29
N ASP A 81 -13.36 5.81 8.17
CA ASP A 81 -12.82 6.37 6.93
C ASP A 81 -11.56 5.65 6.47
N LEU A 82 -10.59 5.41 7.37
CA LEU A 82 -9.36 4.68 7.05
C LEU A 82 -9.65 3.26 6.55
N ARG A 83 -10.59 2.55 7.20
CA ARG A 83 -11.02 1.21 6.77
C ARG A 83 -11.71 1.24 5.41
N ALA A 84 -12.53 2.26 5.13
CA ALA A 84 -13.18 2.42 3.83
C ALA A 84 -12.15 2.70 2.72
N ARG A 85 -11.19 3.60 2.96
CA ARG A 85 -10.09 3.89 2.04
C ARG A 85 -9.24 2.66 1.77
N LEU A 86 -8.87 1.91 2.82
CA LEU A 86 -8.15 0.65 2.74
C LEU A 86 -8.86 -0.34 1.80
N GLY A 87 -10.16 -0.57 2.00
CA GLY A 87 -10.97 -1.44 1.15
C GLY A 87 -10.97 -1.00 -0.33
N GLY A 88 -10.92 0.30 -0.60
CA GLY A 88 -10.81 0.85 -1.95
C GLY A 88 -9.44 0.63 -2.63
N ILE A 89 -8.38 0.38 -1.86
CA ILE A 89 -7.04 0.04 -2.39
C ILE A 89 -6.95 -1.45 -2.70
N SER A 90 -7.37 -2.31 -1.77
CA SER A 90 -7.26 -3.76 -1.90
C SER A 90 -8.23 -4.38 -2.90
N ALA A 91 -9.27 -3.66 -3.33
CA ALA A 91 -10.22 -4.14 -4.33
C ALA A 91 -9.52 -4.45 -5.67
N PRO A 92 -9.60 -5.69 -6.20
CA PRO A 92 -9.02 -6.04 -7.50
C PRO A 92 -9.59 -5.13 -8.59
N ARG A 93 -8.72 -4.33 -9.20
CA ARG A 93 -9.14 -3.41 -10.27
C ARG A 93 -8.96 -4.12 -11.62
N PRO A 94 -10.02 -4.33 -12.42
CA PRO A 94 -9.87 -4.92 -13.74
C PRO A 94 -8.96 -4.03 -14.59
N ARG A 95 -7.82 -4.57 -15.01
CA ARG A 95 -6.97 -3.90 -16.00
C ARG A 95 -7.62 -4.08 -17.36
N SER A 96 -8.04 -2.97 -18.00
CA SER A 96 -8.30 -2.99 -19.43
C SER A 96 -6.99 -3.28 -20.13
N THR A 97 -6.86 -4.48 -20.70
CA THR A 97 -5.78 -4.78 -21.63
C THR A 97 -5.96 -3.86 -22.84
N PRO A 98 -4.93 -3.07 -23.24
CA PRO A 98 -5.00 -2.40 -24.53
C PRO A 98 -5.27 -3.48 -25.58
N GLU A 99 -6.33 -3.27 -26.36
CA GLU A 99 -6.76 -4.14 -27.44
C GLU A 99 -5.52 -4.59 -28.21
N ALA A 100 -5.26 -5.89 -28.23
CA ALA A 100 -4.18 -6.44 -29.02
C ALA A 100 -4.46 -5.98 -30.44
N SER A 101 -3.63 -5.07 -30.95
CA SER A 101 -3.57 -4.83 -32.39
C SER A 101 -3.45 -6.22 -33.01
N ASP A 102 -4.38 -6.55 -33.88
CA ASP A 102 -4.46 -7.81 -34.61
C ASP A 102 -3.21 -7.92 -35.50
N VAL A 103 -2.08 -8.27 -34.89
CA VAL A 103 -0.88 -8.67 -35.60
C VAL A 103 -1.15 -10.10 -36.02
N SER A 104 -1.86 -10.24 -37.13
CA SER A 104 -1.89 -11.50 -37.86
C SER A 104 -0.43 -11.87 -38.15
N PRO A 105 0.08 -13.01 -37.63
CA PRO A 105 1.39 -13.47 -38.03
C PRO A 105 1.33 -13.76 -39.53
N ASP A 106 2.21 -13.10 -40.28
CA ASP A 106 2.48 -13.41 -41.68
C ASP A 106 3.09 -14.81 -41.73
N LEU A 107 2.22 -15.82 -41.88
CA LEU A 107 2.58 -17.22 -42.04
C LEU A 107 2.74 -17.53 -43.53
N ASP A 108 3.47 -16.68 -44.24
CA ASP A 108 3.85 -16.91 -45.62
C ASP A 108 5.03 -17.89 -45.62
N GLY A 109 4.67 -19.16 -45.79
CA GLY A 109 5.53 -20.32 -45.56
C GLY A 109 6.84 -20.31 -46.33
N GLU A 110 7.94 -20.09 -45.62
CA GLU A 110 9.17 -20.85 -45.89
C GLU A 110 9.02 -22.23 -45.27
N ALA A 111 8.51 -23.16 -46.08
CA ALA A 111 8.53 -24.58 -45.76
C ALA A 111 9.97 -24.99 -45.43
N PHE A 112 10.21 -25.38 -44.17
CA PHE A 112 11.43 -26.05 -43.75
C PHE A 112 11.67 -27.24 -44.70
N ARG A 113 12.63 -27.11 -45.62
CA ARG A 113 13.07 -28.21 -46.46
C ARG A 113 14.12 -29.00 -45.69
N PRO A 114 13.81 -30.21 -45.18
CA PRO A 114 14.87 -31.06 -44.66
C PRO A 114 15.86 -31.32 -45.80
N HIS A 115 17.12 -30.95 -45.55
CA HIS A 115 18.25 -31.20 -46.44
C HIS A 115 18.28 -32.68 -46.81
N ASP A 116 18.39 -32.98 -48.10
CA ASP A 116 18.52 -34.33 -48.65
C ASP A 116 19.56 -35.13 -47.84
N PHE A 117 19.10 -36.21 -47.20
CA PHE A 117 19.98 -37.20 -46.60
C PHE A 117 20.44 -38.10 -47.74
N ASP A 118 21.66 -37.89 -48.25
CA ASP A 118 22.27 -38.73 -49.29
C ASP A 118 22.73 -40.07 -48.67
N PRO A 119 22.11 -41.21 -49.01
CA PRO A 119 22.46 -42.51 -48.46
C PRO A 119 23.54 -43.25 -49.29
N HIS A 120 24.23 -42.59 -50.22
CA HIS A 120 25.24 -43.25 -51.07
C HIS A 120 26.60 -42.56 -51.06
N GLN A 121 27.27 -42.57 -49.91
CA GLN A 121 28.74 -42.61 -49.89
C GLN A 121 29.21 -43.94 -49.29
N GLY A 122 29.53 -44.86 -50.20
CA GLY A 122 30.38 -46.04 -49.96
C GLY A 122 31.79 -45.78 -50.46
#